data_AF-A0A8J3SSB9-F1
#
_entry.id   AF-A0A8J3SSB9-F1
#
_cell.length_a   1.000
_cell.length_b   1.000
_cell.length_c   1.000
_cell.angle_alpha   90.00
_cell.angle_beta   90.00
_cell.angle_gamma   90.00
#
_symmetry.space_group_name_H-M   'P 1'
#
loop_
_entity.id
_entity.type
_entity.pdbx_description
1 polymer ?
#
loop_
_entity_poly.entity_id
_entity_poly.type
_entity_poly.pdbx_seq_one_letter_code
_entity_poly.pdbx_strand_id
1 'polypeptide(L)'
;MKGAGVCAAVAALTTAALMTAACGAGDDGAGPGPEVVVTPDDSLVPVRGGEDIPAVALAAVEECDRRLRAGEYEELAASADRSAGQGPQAAAVLRVCGGTAKVNAGQVEEGLADLNEAEAMSADLPEAVRGQMLALLYRAEVVGYAVTGQEAGVSEALGDLVRLEPERAEQYVGECESAKRSGSQVRCELSGTPEPAGTPDPSDTSGTPDPEESPTGSAEPEPSPDASGTGPTGPGPDPASPASPDGAETEPGSGESGSR
;
A
#
# COMPACT_ATOMS: atom_id res chain seq x y z
N MET A 1 -4.63 53.77 -68.96
CA MET A 1 -4.64 54.13 -67.51
C MET A 1 -5.47 53.08 -66.78
N LYS A 2 -4.95 52.58 -65.64
CA LYS A 2 -5.59 51.86 -64.49
C LYS A 2 -7.02 51.32 -64.71
N GLY A 3 -7.38 50.08 -64.36
CA GLY A 3 -6.77 49.15 -63.41
C GLY A 3 -7.57 47.84 -63.35
N ALA A 4 -7.03 46.91 -62.57
CA ALA A 4 -7.33 45.48 -62.51
C ALA A 4 -8.67 45.11 -61.85
N GLY A 5 -9.11 43.88 -62.13
CA GLY A 5 -10.12 43.14 -61.37
C GLY A 5 -10.09 41.66 -61.75
N VAL A 6 -9.27 40.89 -61.04
CA VAL A 6 -9.15 39.43 -61.15
C VAL A 6 -10.12 38.79 -60.17
N CYS A 7 -10.96 37.86 -60.64
CA CYS A 7 -11.56 36.80 -59.82
C CYS A 7 -11.40 35.48 -60.56
N ALA A 8 -10.41 34.69 -60.14
CA ALA A 8 -10.25 33.30 -60.52
C ALA A 8 -11.05 32.43 -59.55
N ALA A 9 -12.08 31.74 -60.05
CA ALA A 9 -12.70 30.62 -59.35
C ALA A 9 -12.00 29.34 -59.83
N VAL A 10 -11.17 28.77 -58.97
CA VAL A 10 -10.46 27.51 -59.21
C VAL A 10 -11.37 26.33 -58.89
N ALA A 11 -11.31 25.37 -59.79
CA ALA A 11 -12.10 24.16 -59.87
C ALA A 11 -11.94 23.22 -58.67
N ALA A 12 -13.03 22.52 -58.40
CA ALA A 12 -13.08 21.31 -57.62
C ALA A 12 -12.21 20.21 -58.25
N LEU A 13 -11.47 19.49 -57.40
CA LEU A 13 -11.10 18.10 -57.66
C LEU A 13 -11.08 17.36 -56.32
N THR A 14 -12.10 16.54 -56.19
CA THR A 14 -12.42 15.61 -55.11
C THR A 14 -11.35 14.54 -54.98
N THR A 15 -10.51 14.63 -53.96
CA THR A 15 -9.72 13.49 -53.48
C THR A 15 -10.60 12.68 -52.53
N ALA A 16 -11.01 11.50 -52.95
CA ALA A 16 -11.66 10.52 -52.10
C ALA A 16 -10.65 10.01 -51.06
N ALA A 17 -10.68 10.61 -49.87
CA ALA A 17 -10.12 9.98 -48.68
C ALA A 17 -11.08 8.87 -48.26
N LEU A 18 -10.67 7.62 -48.45
CA LEU A 18 -11.20 6.49 -47.70
C LEU A 18 -10.89 6.74 -46.22
N MET A 19 -11.79 7.46 -45.55
CA MET A 19 -11.90 7.43 -44.10
C MET A 19 -12.41 6.04 -43.75
N THR A 20 -11.48 5.09 -43.54
CA THR A 20 -11.77 3.95 -42.68
C THR A 20 -12.12 4.53 -41.32
N ALA A 21 -13.41 4.68 -41.07
CA ALA A 21 -13.97 4.83 -39.75
C ALA A 21 -13.60 3.57 -38.97
N ALA A 22 -12.41 3.58 -38.37
CA ALA A 22 -12.13 2.73 -37.25
C ALA A 22 -13.04 3.24 -36.12
N CYS A 23 -14.21 2.63 -35.99
CA CYS A 23 -14.84 2.48 -34.68
C CYS A 23 -13.86 1.67 -33.82
N GLY A 24 -12.82 2.33 -33.33
CA GLY A 24 -12.14 1.88 -32.13
C GLY A 24 -13.13 2.11 -31.01
N ALA A 25 -13.91 1.07 -30.69
CA ALA A 25 -14.46 0.96 -29.36
C ALA A 25 -13.30 1.28 -28.41
N GLY A 26 -13.50 2.29 -27.57
CA GLY A 26 -12.71 2.45 -26.37
C GLY A 26 -12.90 1.17 -25.57
N ASP A 27 -12.04 0.21 -25.83
CA ASP A 27 -11.54 -0.65 -24.78
C ASP A 27 -10.88 0.35 -23.84
N ASP A 28 -11.63 0.76 -22.81
CA ASP A 28 -11.07 1.34 -21.59
C ASP A 28 -10.18 0.25 -21.01
N GLY A 29 -9.04 0.08 -21.68
CA GLY A 29 -8.13 -1.01 -21.49
C GLY A 29 -7.60 -0.84 -20.10
N ALA A 30 -8.18 -1.60 -19.17
CA ALA A 30 -7.44 -2.13 -18.06
C ALA A 30 -6.13 -2.62 -18.67
N GLY A 31 -5.08 -1.80 -18.52
CA GLY A 31 -3.76 -2.17 -18.97
C GLY A 31 -3.45 -3.54 -18.39
N PRO A 32 -2.63 -4.36 -19.06
CA PRO A 32 -2.27 -5.66 -18.51
C PRO A 32 -1.86 -5.42 -17.05
N GLY A 33 -2.62 -6.03 -16.12
CA GLY A 33 -2.38 -5.91 -14.69
C GLY A 33 -0.93 -6.33 -14.39
N PRO A 34 -0.42 -6.05 -13.18
CA PRO A 34 0.90 -6.52 -12.82
C PRO A 34 1.01 -8.02 -13.08
N GLU A 35 2.10 -8.43 -13.73
CA GLU A 35 2.36 -9.83 -14.04
C GLU A 35 2.52 -10.66 -12.75
N VAL A 36 2.85 -9.98 -11.65
CA VAL A 36 2.94 -10.53 -10.30
C VAL A 36 1.74 -10.09 -9.47
N VAL A 37 1.03 -11.09 -8.93
CA VAL A 37 -0.10 -10.89 -8.01
C VAL A 37 0.37 -11.13 -6.59
N VAL A 38 0.09 -10.19 -5.69
CA VAL A 38 0.41 -10.29 -4.27
C VAL A 38 -0.77 -10.89 -3.51
N THR A 39 -0.55 -12.05 -2.89
CA THR A 39 -1.53 -12.70 -2.01
C THR A 39 -0.88 -13.07 -0.68
N PRO A 40 -1.65 -13.14 0.42
CA PRO A 40 -1.14 -13.65 1.69
C PRO A 40 -0.56 -15.06 1.50
N ASP A 41 0.64 -15.29 2.01
CA ASP A 41 1.27 -16.61 1.91
C ASP A 41 0.50 -17.63 2.78
N ASP A 42 0.30 -17.28 4.04
CA ASP A 42 -0.55 -17.99 4.99
C ASP A 42 -1.89 -17.26 5.20
N SER A 43 -2.84 -17.93 5.86
CA SER A 43 -4.09 -17.25 6.20
C SER A 43 -3.79 -16.11 7.17
N LEU A 44 -4.33 -14.93 6.85
CA LEU A 44 -4.23 -13.77 7.75
C LEU A 44 -5.06 -13.95 9.02
N VAL A 45 -5.99 -14.91 9.03
CA VAL A 45 -6.87 -15.16 10.18
C VAL A 45 -6.08 -15.90 11.26
N PRO A 46 -5.92 -15.32 12.45
CA PRO A 46 -5.09 -15.91 13.48
C PRO A 46 -5.75 -17.17 14.06
N VAL A 47 -5.01 -18.29 14.07
CA VAL A 47 -5.47 -19.57 14.66
C VAL A 47 -5.59 -19.48 16.19
N ARG A 48 -4.88 -18.55 16.82
CA ARG A 48 -4.92 -18.22 18.26
C ARG A 48 -4.72 -16.72 18.46
N GLY A 49 -5.33 -16.14 19.48
CA GLY A 49 -5.18 -14.71 19.82
C GLY A 49 -6.08 -13.76 19.02
N GLY A 50 -7.01 -14.29 18.20
CA GLY A 50 -8.03 -13.49 17.54
C GLY A 50 -9.11 -12.93 18.48
N GLU A 51 -9.18 -13.43 19.72
CA GLU A 51 -10.18 -13.02 20.73
C GLU A 51 -10.01 -11.56 21.16
N ASP A 52 -8.78 -11.03 21.08
CA ASP A 52 -8.43 -9.65 21.43
C ASP A 52 -8.60 -8.68 20.26
N ILE A 53 -8.89 -9.18 19.05
CA ILE A 53 -9.16 -8.37 17.88
C ILE A 53 -10.64 -7.93 17.92
N PRO A 54 -10.94 -6.62 17.85
CA PRO A 54 -12.31 -6.14 17.71
C PRO A 54 -13.00 -6.82 16.53
N ALA A 55 -14.23 -7.28 16.72
CA ALA A 55 -14.97 -8.05 15.72
C ALA A 55 -15.00 -7.41 14.32
N VAL A 56 -15.07 -6.07 14.26
CA VAL A 56 -15.04 -5.32 13.00
C VAL A 56 -13.67 -5.45 12.30
N ALA A 57 -12.57 -5.37 13.04
CA ALA A 57 -11.24 -5.54 12.49
C ALA A 57 -10.98 -7.01 12.07
N LEU A 58 -11.46 -7.97 12.86
CA LEU A 58 -11.37 -9.39 12.48
C LEU A 58 -12.15 -9.67 11.19
N ALA A 59 -13.37 -9.15 11.07
CA ALA A 59 -14.17 -9.28 9.84
C ALA A 59 -13.46 -8.67 8.62
N ALA A 60 -12.78 -7.52 8.80
CA ALA A 60 -11.98 -6.92 7.74
C ALA A 60 -10.79 -7.82 7.33
N VAL A 61 -10.10 -8.44 8.29
CA VAL A 61 -9.00 -9.40 8.00
C VAL A 61 -9.53 -10.63 7.24
N GLU A 62 -10.65 -11.20 7.68
CA GLU A 62 -11.27 -12.36 7.04
C GLU A 62 -11.73 -12.05 5.60
N GLU A 63 -12.37 -10.89 5.40
CA GLU A 63 -12.79 -10.43 4.08
C GLU A 63 -11.59 -10.22 3.17
N CYS A 64 -10.53 -9.60 3.69
CA CYS A 64 -9.28 -9.37 2.98
C CYS A 64 -8.61 -10.67 2.52
N ASP A 65 -8.38 -11.62 3.43
CA ASP A 65 -7.77 -12.92 3.12
C ASP A 65 -8.59 -13.66 2.06
N ARG A 66 -9.92 -13.71 2.23
CA ARG A 66 -10.83 -14.36 1.30
C ARG A 66 -10.77 -13.73 -0.10
N ARG A 67 -10.92 -12.40 -0.20
CA ARG A 67 -11.02 -11.71 -1.49
C ARG A 67 -9.69 -11.68 -2.24
N LEU A 68 -8.57 -11.45 -1.56
CA LEU A 68 -7.25 -11.48 -2.18
C LEU A 68 -6.96 -12.88 -2.76
N ARG A 69 -7.26 -13.95 -2.02
CA ARG A 69 -7.08 -15.33 -2.51
C ARG A 69 -8.05 -15.69 -3.64
N ALA A 70 -9.25 -15.12 -3.64
CA ALA A 70 -10.25 -15.33 -4.70
C ALA A 70 -9.99 -14.53 -5.98
N GLY A 71 -9.06 -13.57 -5.95
CA GLY A 71 -8.83 -12.66 -7.07
C GLY A 71 -9.87 -11.55 -7.22
N GLU A 72 -10.67 -11.29 -6.18
CA GLU A 72 -11.75 -10.27 -6.17
C GLU A 72 -11.19 -8.86 -5.87
N TYR A 73 -10.16 -8.43 -6.61
CA TYR A 73 -9.37 -7.22 -6.29
C TYR A 73 -10.17 -5.93 -6.43
N GLU A 74 -10.88 -5.74 -7.54
CA GLU A 74 -11.67 -4.52 -7.77
C GLU A 74 -12.77 -4.35 -6.72
N GLU A 75 -13.43 -5.44 -6.35
CA GLU A 75 -14.47 -5.42 -5.32
C GLU A 75 -13.89 -5.14 -3.93
N LEU A 76 -12.74 -5.72 -3.60
CA LEU A 76 -12.04 -5.47 -2.35
C LEU A 76 -11.63 -4.00 -2.26
N ALA A 77 -10.98 -3.45 -3.30
CA ALA A 77 -10.63 -2.03 -3.36
C ALA A 77 -11.84 -1.12 -3.15
N ALA A 78 -12.94 -1.37 -3.88
CA ALA A 78 -14.17 -0.59 -3.76
C ALA A 78 -14.87 -0.74 -2.39
N SER A 79 -14.72 -1.88 -1.71
CA SER A 79 -15.23 -2.07 -0.34
C SER A 79 -14.39 -1.33 0.70
N ALA A 80 -13.06 -1.33 0.54
CA ALA A 80 -12.14 -0.64 1.42
C ALA A 80 -12.37 0.88 1.39
N ASP A 81 -12.52 1.47 0.21
CA ASP A 81 -12.77 2.91 0.04
C ASP A 81 -14.09 3.37 0.67
N ARG A 82 -15.10 2.49 0.73
CA ARG A 82 -16.41 2.80 1.32
C ARG A 82 -16.47 2.64 2.83
N SER A 83 -15.45 2.07 3.44
CA SER A 83 -15.47 1.66 4.86
C SER A 83 -15.14 2.80 5.83
N ALA A 84 -15.65 4.00 5.54
CA ALA A 84 -15.49 5.17 6.39
C ALA A 84 -16.09 4.93 7.79
N GLY A 85 -15.40 5.42 8.83
CA GLY A 85 -15.90 5.40 10.20
C GLY A 85 -15.80 4.06 10.91
N GLN A 86 -15.09 3.08 10.36
CA GLN A 86 -14.69 1.91 11.14
C GLN A 86 -13.63 2.30 12.18
N GLY A 87 -13.55 1.56 13.29
CA GLY A 87 -12.55 1.81 14.33
C GLY A 87 -11.12 1.76 13.77
N PRO A 88 -10.13 2.38 14.45
CA PRO A 88 -8.79 2.61 13.91
C PRO A 88 -8.12 1.33 13.41
N GLN A 89 -8.27 0.21 14.13
CA GLN A 89 -7.67 -1.06 13.71
C GLN A 89 -8.28 -1.63 12.43
N ALA A 90 -9.60 -1.51 12.27
CA ALA A 90 -10.28 -1.98 11.06
C ALA A 90 -9.94 -1.08 9.87
N ALA A 91 -9.86 0.24 10.09
CA ALA A 91 -9.42 1.18 9.06
C ALA A 91 -7.98 0.89 8.60
N ALA A 92 -7.05 0.61 9.51
CA ALA A 92 -5.68 0.22 9.18
C ALA A 92 -5.65 -1.07 8.34
N VAL A 93 -6.39 -2.10 8.75
CA VAL A 93 -6.50 -3.36 8.00
C VAL A 93 -7.03 -3.12 6.59
N LEU A 94 -8.15 -2.40 6.47
CA LEU A 94 -8.78 -2.11 5.19
C LEU A 94 -7.87 -1.29 4.28
N ARG A 95 -7.06 -0.39 4.83
CA ARG A 95 -6.12 0.40 4.03
C ARG A 95 -5.02 -0.47 3.42
N VAL A 96 -4.44 -1.41 4.19
CA VAL A 96 -3.52 -2.41 3.63
C VAL A 96 -4.20 -3.21 2.51
N CYS A 97 -5.36 -3.77 2.81
CA CYS A 97 -6.07 -4.66 1.89
C CYS A 97 -6.54 -3.97 0.61
N GLY A 98 -7.05 -2.73 0.73
CA GLY A 98 -7.42 -1.88 -0.40
C GLY A 98 -6.21 -1.53 -1.25
N GLY A 99 -5.11 -1.11 -0.63
CA GLY A 99 -3.86 -0.79 -1.31
C GLY A 99 -3.29 -1.99 -2.09
N THR A 100 -3.20 -3.16 -1.44
CA THR A 100 -2.78 -4.41 -2.10
C THR A 100 -3.70 -4.78 -3.26
N ALA A 101 -5.02 -4.67 -3.07
CA ALA A 101 -6.00 -4.97 -4.11
C ALA A 101 -5.87 -4.03 -5.32
N LYS A 102 -5.67 -2.72 -5.09
CA LYS A 102 -5.44 -1.73 -6.15
C LYS A 102 -4.15 -2.03 -6.92
N VAL A 103 -3.06 -2.38 -6.22
CA VAL A 103 -1.82 -2.84 -6.90
C VAL A 103 -2.12 -4.03 -7.80
N ASN A 104 -2.77 -5.09 -7.28
CA ASN A 104 -3.12 -6.28 -8.07
C ASN A 104 -4.07 -6.00 -9.23
N ALA A 105 -4.96 -5.02 -9.11
CA ALA A 105 -5.86 -4.57 -10.17
C ALA A 105 -5.18 -3.66 -11.21
N GLY A 106 -3.89 -3.33 -11.05
CA GLY A 106 -3.15 -2.44 -11.93
C GLY A 106 -3.34 -0.95 -11.63
N GLN A 107 -4.10 -0.59 -10.60
CA GLN A 107 -4.24 0.77 -10.08
C GLN A 107 -3.04 1.12 -9.17
N VAL A 108 -1.83 0.96 -9.69
CA VAL A 108 -0.60 0.90 -8.88
C VAL A 108 -0.32 2.20 -8.12
N GLU A 109 -0.54 3.36 -8.74
CA GLU A 109 -0.27 4.65 -8.10
C GLU A 109 -1.23 4.91 -6.91
N GLU A 110 -2.51 4.62 -7.09
CA GLU A 110 -3.52 4.72 -6.02
C GLU A 110 -3.27 3.68 -4.93
N GLY A 111 -2.91 2.46 -5.31
CA GLY A 111 -2.55 1.40 -4.38
C GLY A 111 -1.34 1.75 -3.52
N LEU A 112 -0.27 2.30 -4.11
CA LEU A 112 0.89 2.77 -3.36
C LEU A 112 0.55 3.93 -2.42
N ALA A 113 -0.32 4.86 -2.83
CA ALA A 113 -0.76 5.93 -1.94
C ALA A 113 -1.50 5.38 -0.71
N ASP A 114 -2.36 4.39 -0.91
CA ASP A 114 -3.04 3.71 0.20
C ASP A 114 -2.07 2.94 1.09
N LEU A 115 -1.10 2.22 0.53
CA LEU A 115 -0.11 1.46 1.31
C LEU A 115 0.76 2.38 2.19
N ASN A 116 1.19 3.53 1.67
CA ASN A 116 1.89 4.55 2.46
C ASN A 116 1.03 5.08 3.62
N GLU A 117 -0.28 5.27 3.40
CA GLU A 117 -1.19 5.64 4.48
C GLU A 117 -1.36 4.50 5.50
N ALA A 118 -1.43 3.25 5.03
CA ALA A 118 -1.48 2.08 5.91
C ALA A 118 -0.22 1.93 6.76
N GLU A 119 0.95 2.23 6.21
CA GLU A 119 2.21 2.22 6.97
C GLU A 119 2.20 3.26 8.10
N ALA A 120 1.71 4.46 7.82
CA ALA A 120 1.53 5.50 8.84
C ALA A 120 0.53 5.08 9.95
N MET A 121 -0.39 4.17 9.62
CA MET A 121 -1.37 3.57 10.55
C MET A 121 -0.90 2.22 11.13
N SER A 122 0.32 1.77 10.86
CA SER A 122 0.79 0.42 11.23
C SER A 122 0.69 0.11 12.73
N ALA A 123 0.84 1.13 13.58
CA ALA A 123 0.68 1.01 15.03
C ALA A 123 -0.76 0.62 15.45
N ASP A 124 -1.76 0.96 14.62
CA ASP A 124 -3.16 0.63 14.83
C ASP A 124 -3.52 -0.79 14.33
N LEU A 125 -2.66 -1.46 13.57
CA LEU A 125 -2.91 -2.85 13.17
C LEU A 125 -3.06 -3.76 14.40
N PRO A 126 -4.04 -4.70 14.42
CA PRO A 126 -4.20 -5.60 15.55
C PRO A 126 -2.93 -6.43 15.77
N GLU A 127 -2.43 -6.47 17.01
CA GLU A 127 -1.13 -7.06 17.34
C GLU A 127 -0.99 -8.51 16.85
N ALA A 128 -2.04 -9.31 17.00
CA ALA A 128 -2.06 -10.72 16.61
C ALA A 128 -1.87 -10.98 15.10
N VAL A 129 -2.14 -9.99 14.24
CA VAL A 129 -1.99 -10.10 12.78
C VAL A 129 -1.01 -9.07 12.19
N ARG A 130 -0.42 -8.21 13.04
CA ARG A 130 0.37 -7.06 12.58
C ARG A 130 1.53 -7.49 11.69
N GLY A 131 2.24 -8.56 12.06
CA GLY A 131 3.35 -9.08 11.24
C GLY A 131 2.91 -9.48 9.84
N GLN A 132 1.83 -10.25 9.73
CA GLN A 132 1.31 -10.71 8.44
C GLN A 132 0.77 -9.55 7.59
N MET A 133 0.13 -8.56 8.23
CA MET A 133 -0.37 -7.37 7.53
C MET A 133 0.77 -6.48 7.02
N LEU A 134 1.85 -6.32 7.80
CA LEU A 134 3.04 -5.60 7.37
C LEU A 134 3.78 -6.34 6.24
N ALA A 135 3.89 -7.67 6.32
CA ALA A 135 4.48 -8.47 5.25
C ALA A 135 3.68 -8.30 3.94
N LEU A 136 2.34 -8.35 4.02
CA LEU A 136 1.47 -8.12 2.86
C LEU A 136 1.62 -6.70 2.29
N LEU A 137 1.69 -5.69 3.16
CA LEU A 137 1.93 -4.29 2.77
C LEU A 137 3.23 -4.16 2.00
N TYR A 138 4.36 -4.56 2.61
CA TYR A 138 5.68 -4.36 2.01
C TYR A 138 5.86 -5.19 0.72
N ARG A 139 5.28 -6.39 0.62
CA ARG A 139 5.27 -7.15 -0.65
C ARG A 139 4.51 -6.41 -1.76
N ALA A 140 3.35 -5.83 -1.43
CA ALA A 140 2.59 -5.03 -2.39
C ALA A 140 3.36 -3.77 -2.83
N GLU A 141 4.07 -3.12 -1.91
CA GLU A 141 4.94 -2.00 -2.23
C GLU A 141 6.12 -2.39 -3.13
N VAL A 142 6.81 -3.50 -2.84
CA VAL A 142 7.88 -4.01 -3.70
C VAL A 142 7.39 -4.18 -5.13
N VAL A 143 6.24 -4.84 -5.32
CA VAL A 143 5.63 -5.00 -6.65
C VAL A 143 5.25 -3.66 -7.27
N GLY A 144 4.58 -2.78 -6.52
CA GLY A 144 4.14 -1.48 -7.03
C GLY A 144 5.30 -0.56 -7.43
N TYR A 145 6.34 -0.47 -6.61
CA TYR A 145 7.54 0.31 -6.89
C TYR A 145 8.35 -0.30 -8.06
N ALA A 146 8.45 -1.62 -8.14
CA ALA A 146 9.12 -2.29 -9.26
C ALA A 146 8.42 -2.03 -10.60
N VAL A 147 7.08 -2.10 -10.63
CA VAL A 147 6.27 -1.79 -11.81
C VAL A 147 6.42 -0.32 -12.22
N THR A 148 6.44 0.60 -11.26
CA THR A 148 6.53 2.05 -11.52
C THR A 148 7.93 2.57 -11.76
N GLY A 149 8.97 1.76 -11.52
CA GLY A 149 10.35 2.15 -11.77
C GLY A 149 11.01 2.89 -10.60
N GLN A 150 10.44 2.83 -9.40
CA GLN A 150 10.88 3.59 -8.22
C GLN A 150 11.90 2.80 -7.40
N GLU A 151 13.17 2.86 -7.79
CA GLU A 151 14.25 2.06 -7.17
C GLU A 151 14.41 2.28 -5.66
N ALA A 152 14.31 3.54 -5.19
CA ALA A 152 14.43 3.85 -3.77
C ALA A 152 13.33 3.16 -2.95
N GLY A 153 12.08 3.21 -3.41
CA GLY A 153 10.95 2.54 -2.76
C GLY A 153 11.09 1.02 -2.76
N VAL A 154 11.58 0.42 -3.85
CA VAL A 154 11.90 -1.02 -3.87
C VAL A 154 12.93 -1.39 -2.81
N SER A 155 14.04 -0.64 -2.73
CA SER A 155 15.09 -0.94 -1.76
C SER A 155 14.63 -0.79 -0.31
N GLU A 156 13.78 0.20 -0.03
CA GLU A 156 13.22 0.43 1.30
C GLU A 156 12.27 -0.70 1.68
N ALA A 157 11.26 -0.98 0.85
CA ALA A 157 10.28 -2.02 1.09
C ALA A 157 10.92 -3.43 1.18
N LEU A 158 11.90 -3.75 0.33
CA LEU A 158 12.68 -5.00 0.46
C LEU A 158 13.45 -5.06 1.78
N GLY A 159 14.05 -3.95 2.21
CA GLY A 159 14.77 -3.87 3.48
C GLY A 159 13.89 -4.12 4.69
N ASP A 160 12.68 -3.55 4.69
CA ASP A 160 11.71 -3.75 5.77
C ASP A 160 11.13 -5.16 5.77
N LEU A 161 10.82 -5.70 4.59
CA LEU A 161 10.32 -7.06 4.44
C LEU A 161 11.36 -8.12 4.88
N VAL A 162 12.65 -7.92 4.57
CA VAL A 162 13.74 -8.81 5.04
C VAL A 162 13.98 -8.67 6.54
N ARG A 163 13.76 -7.49 7.13
CA ARG A 163 13.84 -7.32 8.58
C ARG A 163 12.72 -8.10 9.29
N LEU A 164 11.57 -8.20 8.65
CA LEU A 164 10.40 -8.92 9.15
C LEU A 164 10.51 -10.44 8.97
N GLU A 165 10.95 -10.89 7.79
CA GLU A 165 11.04 -12.31 7.39
C GLU A 165 12.38 -12.59 6.68
N PRO A 166 13.50 -12.65 7.42
CA PRO A 166 14.83 -12.77 6.83
C PRO A 166 15.04 -14.07 6.04
N GLU A 167 14.35 -15.15 6.40
CA GLU A 167 14.42 -16.45 5.73
C GLU A 167 13.79 -16.45 4.33
N ARG A 168 13.03 -15.41 3.98
CA ARG A 168 12.33 -15.27 2.69
C ARG A 168 12.95 -14.23 1.76
N ALA A 169 14.08 -13.66 2.14
CA ALA A 169 14.73 -12.57 1.42
C ALA A 169 14.95 -12.86 -0.08
N GLU A 170 15.41 -14.06 -0.43
CA GLU A 170 15.62 -14.46 -1.82
C GLU A 170 14.31 -14.56 -2.61
N GLN A 171 13.22 -15.00 -1.96
CA GLN A 171 11.89 -15.04 -2.58
C GLN A 171 11.44 -13.62 -2.97
N TYR A 172 11.62 -12.65 -2.08
CA TYR A 172 11.18 -11.28 -2.30
C TYR A 172 11.95 -10.55 -3.40
N VAL A 173 13.24 -10.82 -3.52
CA VAL A 173 14.04 -10.40 -4.68
C VAL A 173 13.48 -11.00 -5.98
N GLY A 174 13.11 -12.29 -5.98
CA GLY A 174 12.48 -12.94 -7.12
C GLY A 174 11.12 -12.35 -7.51
N GLU A 175 10.29 -12.00 -6.53
CA GLU A 175 9.00 -11.32 -6.74
C GLU A 175 9.22 -9.94 -7.39
N CYS A 176 10.19 -9.17 -6.89
CA CYS A 176 10.55 -7.87 -7.44
C CYS A 176 11.05 -7.98 -8.90
N GLU A 177 11.96 -8.92 -9.19
CA GLU A 177 12.48 -9.11 -10.56
C GLU A 177 11.38 -9.52 -11.54
N SER A 178 10.41 -10.31 -11.08
CA SER A 178 9.26 -10.71 -11.89
C SER A 178 8.27 -9.56 -12.12
N ALA A 179 8.18 -8.60 -11.20
CA ALA A 179 7.28 -7.45 -11.30
C ALA A 179 7.85 -6.32 -12.18
N LYS A 180 9.17 -6.28 -12.38
CA LYS A 180 9.83 -5.24 -13.19
C LYS A 180 9.31 -5.23 -14.63
N ARG A 181 8.96 -4.03 -15.11
CA ARG A 181 8.67 -3.84 -16.54
C ARG A 181 9.90 -4.12 -17.39
N SER A 182 9.68 -4.71 -18.56
CA SER A 182 10.73 -4.89 -19.57
C SER A 182 11.43 -3.55 -19.88
N GLY A 183 12.76 -3.52 -19.71
CA GLY A 183 13.57 -2.31 -19.90
C GLY A 183 13.66 -1.38 -18.69
N SER A 184 13.03 -1.73 -17.56
CA SER A 184 13.23 -1.01 -16.28
C SER A 184 14.67 -1.18 -15.79
N GLN A 185 15.24 -0.09 -15.26
CA GLN A 185 16.57 -0.07 -14.64
C GLN A 185 16.54 -0.33 -13.13
N VAL A 186 15.36 -0.53 -12.54
CA VAL A 186 15.21 -0.81 -11.10
C VAL A 186 16.05 -2.03 -10.71
N ARG A 187 16.77 -1.90 -9.61
CA ARG A 187 17.53 -3.01 -9.03
C ARG A 187 16.71 -3.64 -7.92
N CYS A 188 16.46 -4.94 -8.04
CA CYS A 188 15.86 -5.74 -6.99
C CYS A 188 16.97 -6.47 -6.23
N GLU A 189 17.80 -5.70 -5.54
CA GLU A 189 18.87 -6.26 -4.73
C GLU A 189 18.76 -5.75 -3.30
N LEU A 190 19.17 -6.59 -2.34
CA LEU A 190 19.20 -6.20 -0.94
C LEU A 190 20.35 -5.24 -0.73
N SER A 191 20.04 -3.99 -0.41
CA SER A 191 21.03 -2.99 -0.01
C SER A 191 21.73 -3.45 1.26
N GLY A 192 22.96 -3.98 1.13
CA GLY A 192 23.71 -4.39 2.32
C GLY A 192 24.68 -5.56 2.20
N THR A 193 25.03 -6.05 1.01
CA THR A 193 26.35 -6.68 0.91
C THR A 193 27.34 -5.52 0.76
N PRO A 194 28.10 -5.13 1.81
CA PRO A 194 29.16 -4.16 1.60
C PRO A 194 30.03 -4.70 0.47
N GLU A 195 30.14 -3.92 -0.60
CA GLU A 195 31.15 -4.14 -1.62
C GLU A 195 32.46 -4.41 -0.86
N PRO A 196 33.14 -5.55 -1.08
CA PRO A 196 34.30 -5.90 -0.29
C PRO A 196 35.24 -4.70 -0.34
N ALA A 197 35.42 -4.05 0.81
CA ALA A 197 36.22 -2.84 0.94
C ALA A 197 37.50 -3.08 0.15
N GLY A 198 37.67 -2.36 -0.95
CA GLY A 198 38.77 -2.57 -1.87
C GLY A 198 40.03 -2.71 -1.04
N THR A 199 40.74 -3.83 -1.23
CA THR A 199 41.95 -4.17 -0.46
C THR A 199 42.79 -2.90 -0.30
N PRO A 200 43.05 -2.43 0.93
CA PRO A 200 43.83 -1.22 1.13
C PRO A 200 45.17 -1.42 0.41
N ASP A 201 45.47 -0.49 -0.50
CA ASP A 201 46.74 -0.46 -1.20
C ASP A 201 47.85 -0.43 -0.14
N PRO A 202 48.80 -1.39 -0.13
CA PRO A 202 49.83 -1.48 0.91
C PRO A 202 50.89 -0.37 0.85
N SER A 203 50.60 0.78 0.23
CA SER A 203 51.59 1.82 -0.08
C SER A 203 51.57 3.05 0.83
N ASP A 204 50.68 3.16 1.81
CA ASP A 204 50.70 4.28 2.78
C ASP A 204 51.38 3.91 4.11
N THR A 205 52.68 3.63 4.02
CA THR A 205 53.60 3.82 5.14
C THR A 205 54.13 5.24 5.11
N SER A 206 53.68 6.12 6.02
CA SER A 206 54.51 7.11 6.75
C SER A 206 53.63 8.13 7.48
N GLY A 207 53.58 8.06 8.81
CA GLY A 207 52.93 9.07 9.64
C GLY A 207 53.01 8.72 11.12
N THR A 208 54.13 9.05 11.74
CA THR A 208 54.43 8.97 13.17
C THR A 208 53.28 9.48 14.06
N PRO A 209 52.85 8.76 15.11
CA PRO A 209 51.96 9.32 16.12
C PRO A 209 52.73 10.16 17.14
N ASP A 210 52.29 11.41 17.31
CA ASP A 210 52.66 12.35 18.38
C ASP A 210 51.88 11.99 19.67
N PRO A 211 52.50 11.97 20.86
CA PRO A 211 51.81 11.75 22.13
C PRO A 211 51.46 13.07 22.85
N GLU A 212 50.49 12.98 23.77
CA GLU A 212 50.04 14.01 24.74
C GLU A 212 49.04 15.03 24.15
N GLU A 213 47.96 15.46 24.81
CA GLU A 213 47.68 15.65 26.23
C GLU A 213 46.23 15.30 26.60
N SER A 214 46.03 14.87 27.84
CA SER A 214 44.72 14.88 28.52
C SER A 214 44.34 16.31 28.93
N PRO A 215 43.03 16.61 29.03
CA PRO A 215 42.61 17.34 30.21
C PRO A 215 41.44 16.67 30.94
N THR A 216 41.72 16.45 32.22
CA THR A 216 40.82 16.32 33.35
C THR A 216 39.83 17.49 33.42
N GLY A 217 38.53 17.20 33.55
CA GLY A 217 37.50 18.21 33.82
C GLY A 217 36.29 17.59 34.49
N SER A 218 36.29 17.61 35.82
CA SER A 218 35.19 17.22 36.70
C SER A 218 34.18 18.35 36.93
N ALA A 219 32.99 17.96 37.42
CA ALA A 219 31.92 18.76 38.04
C ALA A 219 30.93 19.40 37.04
N GLU A 220 29.62 19.43 37.25
CA GLU A 220 28.79 19.26 38.46
C GLU A 220 27.34 18.93 38.02
N PRO A 221 26.50 18.29 38.87
CA PRO A 221 25.12 17.93 38.54
C PRO A 221 24.14 19.04 38.92
N GLU A 222 23.18 19.35 38.05
CA GLU A 222 22.03 20.21 38.42
C GLU A 222 20.83 19.37 38.90
N PRO A 223 20.29 19.64 40.09
CA PRO A 223 19.03 19.07 40.57
C PRO A 223 17.80 19.91 40.19
N SER A 224 16.67 19.18 40.10
CA SER A 224 15.24 19.52 40.02
C SER A 224 14.73 20.94 40.33
N PRO A 225 13.49 21.23 39.89
CA PRO A 225 12.48 21.47 40.91
C PRO A 225 11.18 20.67 40.79
N ASP A 226 10.61 20.50 41.98
CA ASP A 226 9.43 19.80 42.44
C ASP A 226 8.08 20.05 41.74
N ALA A 227 7.33 18.95 41.67
CA ALA A 227 5.97 18.73 42.19
C ALA A 227 5.03 19.94 42.41
N SER A 228 3.85 19.87 41.80
CA SER A 228 2.50 20.08 42.38
C SER A 228 1.47 20.06 41.23
N GLY A 229 0.33 19.39 41.27
CA GLY A 229 -0.31 18.71 42.38
C GLY A 229 -1.57 17.94 41.96
N THR A 230 -2.03 17.14 42.91
CA THR A 230 -3.45 16.95 43.32
C THR A 230 -4.52 16.78 42.22
N GLY A 231 -5.01 15.55 42.07
CA GLY A 231 -6.45 15.32 41.83
C GLY A 231 -7.30 15.83 43.03
N PRO A 232 -8.65 15.84 42.97
CA PRO A 232 -9.43 14.62 42.70
C PRO A 232 -10.77 14.80 41.96
N THR A 233 -11.43 13.66 41.71
CA THR A 233 -12.88 13.42 41.68
C THR A 233 -13.77 14.09 40.63
N GLY A 234 -14.29 13.25 39.73
CA GLY A 234 -15.63 13.40 39.18
C GLY A 234 -16.23 12.02 38.87
N PRO A 235 -17.15 11.48 39.68
CA PRO A 235 -18.01 10.38 39.27
C PRO A 235 -19.17 10.95 38.45
N GLY A 236 -19.41 10.42 37.27
CA GLY A 236 -20.63 10.74 36.53
C GLY A 236 -20.91 9.75 35.40
N PRO A 237 -21.60 8.63 35.69
CA PRO A 237 -22.47 8.02 34.71
C PRO A 237 -23.92 8.30 35.10
N ASP A 238 -24.61 9.10 34.31
CA ASP A 238 -26.07 9.01 34.22
C ASP A 238 -26.43 8.36 32.88
N PRO A 239 -27.15 7.23 32.90
CA PRO A 239 -27.55 6.50 31.71
C PRO A 239 -28.81 7.15 31.11
N ALA A 240 -28.73 7.61 29.87
CA ALA A 240 -29.91 7.95 29.09
C ALA A 240 -30.13 6.91 27.98
N SER A 241 -30.86 5.85 28.31
CA SER A 241 -31.80 5.23 27.35
C SER A 241 -33.03 6.15 27.27
N PRO A 242 -33.50 6.51 26.07
CA PRO A 242 -34.51 5.69 25.36
C PRO A 242 -34.30 5.76 23.82
N ALA A 243 -34.96 5.07 22.91
CA ALA A 243 -36.17 4.27 22.88
C ALA A 243 -36.04 3.27 21.72
N SER A 244 -36.63 2.09 21.87
CA SER A 244 -36.98 1.21 20.76
C SER A 244 -38.00 1.89 19.83
N PRO A 245 -37.85 1.77 18.51
CA PRO A 245 -38.99 1.69 17.62
C PRO A 245 -39.33 0.22 17.36
N ASP A 246 -40.44 -0.21 17.95
CA ASP A 246 -41.34 -1.24 17.45
C ASP A 246 -41.72 -0.97 15.98
N GLY A 247 -41.87 -2.05 15.20
CA GLY A 247 -42.56 -2.06 13.91
C GLY A 247 -41.63 -2.15 12.70
N ALA A 248 -41.80 -3.06 11.74
CA ALA A 248 -42.93 -3.92 11.45
C ALA A 248 -42.46 -5.18 10.72
N GLU A 249 -43.06 -6.29 11.11
CA GLU A 249 -43.22 -7.46 10.27
C GLU A 249 -43.86 -7.05 8.93
N THR A 250 -43.30 -7.50 7.81
CA THR A 250 -44.08 -7.69 6.60
C THR A 250 -43.60 -8.98 5.94
N GLU A 251 -44.55 -9.89 5.80
CA GLU A 251 -44.43 -11.27 5.36
C GLU A 251 -43.76 -11.46 3.97
N PRO A 252 -43.21 -12.66 3.72
CA PRO A 252 -42.71 -13.06 2.41
C PRO A 252 -43.86 -13.41 1.47
N GLY A 253 -44.02 -12.60 0.42
CA GLY A 253 -44.88 -12.91 -0.72
C GLY A 253 -44.33 -14.09 -1.52
N SER A 254 -44.88 -15.27 -1.25
CA SER A 254 -44.75 -16.46 -2.09
C SER A 254 -45.43 -16.21 -3.43
N GLY A 255 -44.64 -16.15 -4.51
CA GLY A 255 -45.11 -16.08 -5.89
C GLY A 255 -44.75 -17.36 -6.65
N GLU A 256 -45.39 -18.46 -6.27
CA GLU A 256 -45.47 -19.69 -7.06
C GLU A 256 -46.67 -19.58 -8.00
N SER A 257 -46.46 -19.69 -9.32
CA SER A 257 -47.32 -20.42 -10.27
C SER A 257 -47.17 -19.89 -11.69
N GLY A 258 -46.99 -20.81 -12.65
CA GLY A 258 -47.60 -20.61 -13.97
C GLY A 258 -46.85 -21.13 -15.18
N SER A 259 -46.72 -22.45 -15.27
CA SER A 259 -46.79 -23.28 -16.47
C SER A 259 -47.28 -22.61 -17.78
N ARG A 260 -46.46 -22.63 -18.83
CA ARG A 260 -46.65 -23.38 -20.11
C ARG A 260 -45.73 -22.87 -21.21
#